data_AF-A0A4R2BIX6-F1
#
_entry.id   AF-A0A4R2BIX6-F1
#
_cell.length_a   1.000
_cell.length_b   1.000
_cell.length_c   1.000
_cell.angle_alpha   90.00
_cell.angle_beta   90.00
_cell.angle_gamma   90.00
#
_symmetry.space_group_name_H-M   'P 1'
#
loop_
_entity.id
_entity.type
_entity.pdbx_description
1 polymer ?
#
loop_
_entity_poly.entity_id
_entity_poly.type
_entity_poly.pdbx_seq_one_letter_code
_entity_poly.pdbx_strand_id
1 'polypeptide(L)'
;METVIIVTFKIKGLPLPIKIASQKEPSINQIYKMISDIVEANDFSGEIQFKKFLQESGQKMFIYEIGERKCVVLVEKLEKVIEFDS
;
A
#
# COMPACT_ATOMS: atom_id res chain seq x y z
N MET A 1 -8.03 -5.97 20.95
CA MET A 1 -7.19 -4.82 20.58
C MET A 1 -7.55 -4.45 19.15
N GLU A 2 -7.92 -3.19 18.88
CA GLU A 2 -8.20 -2.73 17.51
C GLU A 2 -6.86 -2.42 16.83
N THR A 3 -6.41 -3.30 15.95
CA THR A 3 -5.22 -3.05 15.11
C THR A 3 -5.68 -2.40 13.82
N VAL A 4 -5.14 -1.23 13.48
CA VAL A 4 -5.40 -0.56 12.21
C VAL A 4 -4.20 -0.79 11.30
N ILE A 5 -4.45 -1.24 10.09
CA ILE A 5 -3.42 -1.45 9.07
C ILE A 5 -3.51 -0.31 8.08
N ILE A 6 -2.39 0.39 7.87
CA ILE A 6 -2.28 1.43 6.85
C ILE A 6 -1.55 0.85 5.66
N VAL A 7 -2.20 0.92 4.51
CA VAL A 7 -1.65 0.55 3.21
C VAL A 7 -1.31 1.83 2.46
N THR A 8 -0.02 2.11 2.29
CA THR A 8 0.47 3.32 1.63
C THR A 8 0.99 2.99 0.23
N PHE A 9 0.43 3.60 -0.80
CA PHE A 9 0.84 3.49 -2.20
C PHE A 9 1.65 4.73 -2.61
N LYS A 10 2.92 4.53 -2.96
CA LYS A 10 3.80 5.56 -3.53
C LYS A 10 4.02 5.25 -5.00
N ILE A 11 3.36 6.00 -5.88
CA ILE A 11 3.47 5.84 -7.33
C ILE A 11 4.27 7.00 -7.91
N LYS A 12 5.33 6.70 -8.66
CA LYS A 12 6.12 7.72 -9.37
C LYS A 12 5.21 8.46 -10.36
N GLY A 13 5.10 9.78 -10.17
CA GLY A 13 4.22 10.66 -10.97
C GLY A 13 3.00 11.18 -10.22
N LEU A 14 2.67 10.65 -9.04
CA LEU A 14 1.71 11.27 -8.13
C LEU A 14 2.41 12.21 -7.15
N PRO A 15 1.83 13.39 -6.86
CA PRO A 15 2.44 14.36 -5.94
C PRO A 15 2.40 13.89 -4.48
N LEU A 16 1.41 13.07 -4.11
CA LEU A 16 1.21 12.57 -2.75
C LEU A 16 0.98 11.06 -2.74
N PRO A 17 1.43 10.36 -1.68
CA PRO A 17 1.12 8.94 -1.50
C PRO A 17 -0.37 8.75 -1.17
N ILE A 18 -0.97 7.69 -1.70
CA ILE A 18 -2.34 7.30 -1.37
C ILE A 18 -2.30 6.38 -0.15
N LYS A 19 -3.09 6.66 0.88
CA LYS A 19 -3.15 5.87 2.12
C LYS A 19 -4.55 5.29 2.31
N ILE A 20 -4.63 3.99 2.53
CA ILE A 20 -5.89 3.27 2.76
C ILE A 20 -5.80 2.59 4.12
N ALA A 21 -6.77 2.87 4.99
CA ALA A 21 -6.90 2.18 6.27
C ALA A 21 -7.69 0.87 6.08
N SER A 22 -7.21 -0.20 6.69
CA SER A 22 -7.84 -1.51 6.68
C SER A 22 -7.78 -2.13 8.07
N GLN A 23 -8.80 -2.89 8.46
CA GLN A 23 -8.78 -3.67 9.70
C GLN A 23 -8.00 -4.99 9.56
N LYS A 24 -7.73 -5.40 8.32
CA LYS A 24 -7.05 -6.67 8.00
C LYS A 24 -5.92 -6.44 7.02
N GLU A 25 -4.88 -7.27 7.13
CA GLU A 25 -3.76 -7.19 6.22
C GLU A 25 -4.23 -7.59 4.81
N PRO A 26 -4.04 -6.73 3.79
CA PRO A 26 -4.51 -7.06 2.45
C PRO A 26 -3.64 -8.20 1.88
N SER A 27 -4.31 -9.13 1.20
CA SER A 27 -3.62 -10.13 0.37
C SER A 27 -2.98 -9.49 -0.87
N ILE A 28 -2.06 -10.19 -1.52
CA ILE A 28 -1.42 -9.74 -2.77
C ILE A 28 -2.48 -9.41 -3.85
N ASN A 29 -3.53 -10.24 -3.98
CA ASN A 29 -4.61 -9.99 -4.93
C ASN A 29 -5.41 -8.72 -4.60
N GLN A 30 -5.61 -8.44 -3.31
CA GLN A 30 -6.27 -7.20 -2.88
C GLN A 30 -5.39 -5.98 -3.15
N ILE A 31 -4.08 -6.08 -2.92
CA ILE A 31 -3.12 -5.02 -3.27
C ILE A 31 -3.14 -4.77 -4.77
N TYR A 32 -3.10 -5.82 -5.59
CA TYR A 32 -3.17 -5.70 -7.04
C TYR A 32 -4.45 -5.00 -7.50
N LYS A 33 -5.61 -5.38 -6.93
CA LYS A 33 -6.88 -4.72 -7.22
C LYS A 33 -6.84 -3.23 -6.84
N MET A 34 -6.35 -2.90 -5.64
CA MET A 34 -6.21 -1.50 -5.21
C MET A 34 -5.29 -0.70 -6.14
N ILE A 35 -4.19 -1.29 -6.62
CA ILE A 35 -3.32 -0.64 -7.61
C ILE A 35 -4.09 -0.43 -8.92
N SER A 36 -4.86 -1.42 -9.38
CA SER A 36 -5.66 -1.33 -10.60
C SER A 36 -6.70 -0.20 -10.51
N ASP A 37 -7.40 -0.11 -9.39
CA ASP A 37 -8.37 0.96 -9.11
C ASP A 37 -7.69 2.35 -9.11
N ILE A 38 -6.48 2.45 -8.54
CA ILE A 38 -5.69 3.70 -8.55
C ILE A 38 -5.23 4.07 -9.97
N VAL A 39 -4.81 3.09 -10.75
CA VAL A 39 -4.36 3.26 -12.15
C VAL A 39 -5.51 3.80 -13.00
N GLU A 40 -6.69 3.20 -12.89
CA GLU A 40 -7.90 3.65 -13.59
C GLU A 40 -8.30 5.07 -13.17
N ALA A 41 -8.35 5.35 -11.86
CA ALA A 41 -8.76 6.65 -11.34
C ALA A 41 -7.80 7.80 -11.69
N ASN A 42 -6.55 7.51 -12.04
CA ASN A 42 -5.53 8.51 -12.39
C ASN A 42 -5.12 8.49 -13.87
N ASP A 43 -5.85 7.75 -14.71
CA ASP A 43 -5.60 7.60 -16.15
C ASP A 43 -4.14 7.20 -16.45
N PHE A 44 -3.64 6.21 -15.70
CA PHE A 44 -2.32 5.65 -15.92
C PHE A 44 -2.39 4.53 -16.97
N SER A 45 -1.54 4.62 -17.98
CA SER A 45 -1.37 3.57 -18.99
C SER A 45 -0.23 2.62 -18.59
N GLY A 46 -0.46 1.31 -18.71
CA GLY A 46 0.58 0.30 -18.61
C GLY A 46 0.17 -0.96 -17.87
N GLU A 47 0.87 -2.06 -18.14
CA GLU A 47 0.66 -3.32 -17.43
C GLU A 47 1.19 -3.23 -15.99
N ILE A 48 0.43 -3.78 -15.04
CA ILE A 48 0.84 -3.89 -13.64
C ILE A 48 1.63 -5.18 -13.46
N GLN A 49 2.92 -5.05 -13.12
CA GLN A 49 3.81 -6.18 -12.91
C GLN A 49 4.37 -6.17 -11.49
N PHE A 50 4.24 -7.29 -10.78
CA PHE A 50 4.90 -7.49 -9.50
C PHE A 50 6.41 -7.72 -9.71
N LYS A 51 7.24 -7.00 -8.96
CA LYS A 51 8.71 -7.11 -9.07
C LYS A 51 9.35 -7.73 -7.85
N LYS A 52 8.97 -7.26 -6.65
CA LYS A 52 9.65 -7.69 -5.42
C LYS A 52 8.77 -7.55 -4.20
N PHE A 53 8.97 -8.45 -3.25
CA PHE A 53 8.46 -8.35 -1.89
C PHE A 53 9.63 -8.27 -0.92
N LEU A 54 9.50 -7.40 0.08
CA LEU A 54 10.45 -7.19 1.16
C LEU A 54 9.69 -7.17 2.48
N GLN A 55 10.27 -7.75 3.52
CA GLN A 55 9.70 -7.77 4.86
C GLN A 55 10.81 -7.49 5.87
N GLU A 56 10.63 -6.44 6.67
CA GLU A 56 11.55 -6.06 7.75
C GLU A 56 10.74 -5.66 8.98
N SER A 57 11.10 -6.19 10.16
CA SER A 57 10.59 -5.77 11.47
C SER A 57 9.07 -5.52 11.56
N GLY A 58 8.26 -6.40 10.98
CA GLY A 58 6.79 -6.30 11.02
C GLY A 58 6.16 -5.40 9.95
N GLN A 59 6.95 -4.73 9.13
CA GLN A 59 6.53 -3.97 7.96
C GLN A 59 6.69 -4.82 6.70
N LYS A 60 5.73 -4.69 5.79
CA LYS A 60 5.75 -5.35 4.48
C LYS A 60 5.81 -4.32 3.37
N MET A 61 6.68 -4.54 2.41
CA MET A 61 6.83 -3.69 1.24
C MET A 61 6.69 -4.51 -0.04
N PHE A 62 5.83 -4.07 -0.94
CA PHE A 62 5.64 -4.67 -2.26
C PHE A 62 6.03 -3.64 -3.32
N ILE A 63 6.82 -4.07 -4.30
CA ILE A 63 7.28 -3.24 -5.40
C ILE A 63 6.62 -3.76 -6.67
N TYR A 64 5.90 -2.85 -7.33
CA TYR A 64 5.26 -3.05 -8.62
C TYR A 64 5.80 -2.06 -9.65
N GLU A 65 5.70 -2.43 -10.91
CA GLU A 65 5.78 -1.51 -12.04
C GLU A 65 4.40 -1.38 -12.69
N ILE A 66 4.09 -0.17 -13.16
CA ILE A 66 2.87 0.18 -13.87
C ILE A 66 3.33 0.86 -15.16
N GLY A 67 3.47 0.08 -16.24
CA GLY A 67 4.22 0.53 -17.42
C GLY A 67 5.65 0.96 -17.01
N GLU A 68 6.00 2.22 -17.23
CA GLU A 68 7.32 2.78 -16.86
C GLU A 68 7.37 3.37 -15.44
N ARG A 69 6.27 3.30 -14.68
CA ARG A 69 6.15 3.92 -13.36
C ARG A 69 6.40 2.90 -12.26
N LYS A 70 7.26 3.24 -11.31
CA LYS A 70 7.44 2.45 -10.09
C LYS A 70 6.33 2.73 -9.09
N CYS A 71 5.73 1.68 -8.55
CA CYS A 71 4.77 1.71 -7.45
C CYS A 71 5.35 0.94 -6.25
N VAL A 72 5.41 1.60 -5.09
CA VAL A 72 5.83 0.98 -3.83
C VAL A 72 4.64 0.97 -2.89
N VAL A 73 4.26 -0.21 -2.42
CA VAL A 73 3.18 -0.41 -1.47
C VAL A 73 3.78 -0.78 -0.12
N LEU A 74 3.47 0.00 0.91
CA LEU A 74 3.86 -0.25 2.29
C LEU A 74 2.64 -0.70 3.07
N VAL A 75 2.78 -1.77 3.85
CA VAL A 75 1.73 -2.27 4.74
C VAL A 75 2.27 -2.21 6.17
N GLU A 76 1.68 -1.32 6.95
CA GLU A 76 2.11 -0.98 8.31
C GLU A 76 0.99 -1.32 9.30
N LYS A 77 1.32 -2.03 10.38
CA LYS A 77 0.40 -2.30 11.49
C LYS A 77 0.57 -1.21 12.54
N LEU A 78 -0.48 -0.43 12.77
CA LEU A 78 -0.57 0.50 13.88
C LEU A 78 -1.29 -0.19 15.04
N GLU A 79 -0.56 -0.44 16.11
CA GLU A 79 -1.15 -0.79 17.40
C GLU A 79 -1.63 0.51 18.05
N LYS A 80 -2.92 0.54 18.45
CA LYS A 80 -3.48 1.65 19.20
C LYS A 80 -2.75 1.70 20.56
N VAL A 81 -1.78 2.60 20.71
CA VAL A 81 -1.27 2.95 22.04
C VAL A 81 -2.39 3.73 22.70
N ILE A 82 -3.11 3.10 23.63
CA ILE A 82 -4.09 3.79 24.46
C ILE A 82 -3.27 4.66 25.40
N GLU A 83 -3.08 5.93 25.06
CA GLU A 83 -2.65 6.93 26.03
C GLU A 83 -3.81 7.14 27.01
N PHE A 84 -3.69 6.55 28.19
CA PHE A 84 -4.51 6.91 29.33
C PHE A 84 -3.99 8.26 29.85
N ASP A 85 -4.56 9.37 29.37
CA ASP A 85 -4.50 10.62 30.15
C ASP A 85 -5.28 10.37 31.44
N SER A 86 -4.55 10.44 32.56
CA SER A 86 -5.04 10.21 33.93
C SER A 86 -5.77 11.41 34.50
#